data_AF-A0A1Y5EZC2-F1
#
_entry.id   AF-A0A1Y5EZC2-F1
#
_cell.length_a   1.000
_cell.length_b   1.000
_cell.length_c   1.000
_cell.angle_alpha   90.00
_cell.angle_beta   90.00
_cell.angle_gamma   90.00
#
_symmetry.space_group_name_H-M   'P 1'
#
loop_
_entity.id
_entity.type
_entity.pdbx_description
1 polymer ?
#
loop_
_entity_poly.entity_id
_entity_poly.type
_entity_poly.pdbx_seq_one_letter_code
_entity_poly.pdbx_strand_id
1 'polypeptide(L)'
;MMTIRNSTFPFLPKDFIETKEGLIFAVVSYQPQDKKVGCFLRYIPDGQGWKKVDTEQANQLLEQSFPNYLYRSRKVDAQFHAVAITDIATHHQPEQRLQQLLQQTPNDDIERKLHKLLPILNQFGVSTET
;
A
#
# COMPACT_ATOMS: atom_id res chain seq x y z
N MET A 1 -19.71 6.89 5.91
CA MET A 1 -19.32 6.25 7.20
C MET A 1 -17.84 6.00 7.11
N MET A 2 -17.02 6.86 7.73
CA MET A 2 -15.57 6.67 7.77
C MET A 2 -15.29 5.23 8.18
N THR A 3 -14.51 4.49 7.39
CA THR A 3 -13.95 3.22 7.87
C THR A 3 -13.02 3.59 9.01
N ILE A 4 -13.52 3.47 10.25
CA ILE A 4 -12.74 3.74 11.45
C ILE A 4 -11.64 2.68 11.46
N ARG A 5 -10.46 3.05 10.96
CA ARG A 5 -9.26 2.20 11.02
C ARG A 5 -8.98 1.89 12.48
N ASN A 6 -8.57 0.66 12.76
CA ASN A 6 -8.21 0.26 14.12
C ASN A 6 -7.00 1.10 14.58
N SER A 7 -7.08 1.74 15.74
CA SER A 7 -6.03 2.62 16.27
C SER A 7 -4.72 1.89 16.59
N THR A 8 -4.78 0.59 16.87
CA THR A 8 -3.59 -0.23 17.19
C THR A 8 -2.97 -0.90 15.98
N PHE A 9 -3.74 -1.09 14.90
CA PHE A 9 -3.25 -1.62 13.63
C PHE A 9 -4.04 -1.01 12.46
N PRO A 10 -3.65 0.18 11.98
CA PRO A 10 -4.45 0.95 11.02
C PRO A 10 -4.22 0.54 9.56
N PHE A 11 -3.64 -0.63 9.29
CA PHE A 11 -3.29 -1.09 7.93
C PHE A 11 -4.40 -1.96 7.35
N LEU A 12 -4.83 -1.64 6.13
CA LEU A 12 -5.89 -2.34 5.42
C LEU A 12 -5.41 -2.77 4.04
N PRO A 13 -5.91 -3.90 3.49
CA PRO A 13 -5.75 -4.18 2.07
C PRO A 13 -6.18 -3.01 1.21
N LYS A 14 -5.48 -2.82 0.09
CA LYS A 14 -5.52 -1.64 -0.81
C LYS A 14 -4.67 -0.45 -0.35
N ASP A 15 -4.17 -0.45 0.88
CA ASP A 15 -3.11 0.47 1.26
C ASP A 15 -1.79 0.07 0.60
N PHE A 16 -0.89 1.06 0.51
CA PHE A 16 0.52 0.81 0.27
C PHE A 16 1.36 1.31 1.45
N ILE A 17 2.45 0.62 1.73
CA ILE A 17 3.45 1.03 2.72
C ILE A 17 4.79 1.16 2.03
N GLU A 18 5.50 2.22 2.35
CA GLU A 18 6.83 2.52 1.83
C GLU A 18 7.85 2.37 2.95
N THR A 19 8.93 1.64 2.69
CA THR A 19 10.02 1.47 3.66
C THR A 19 11.03 2.60 3.59
N LYS A 20 11.93 2.68 4.57
CA LYS A 20 13.01 3.70 4.62
C LYS A 20 13.96 3.63 3.42
N GLU A 21 14.04 2.48 2.78
CA GLU A 21 14.84 2.19 1.58
C GLU A 21 14.08 2.55 0.28
N GLY A 22 12.83 3.01 0.37
CA GLY A 22 11.99 3.40 -0.76
C GLY A 22 11.27 2.24 -1.44
N LEU A 23 11.24 1.05 -0.83
CA LEU A 23 10.47 -0.10 -1.35
C LEU A 23 8.98 0.08 -1.04
N ILE A 24 8.11 -0.15 -2.02
CA ILE A 24 6.66 0.00 -1.85
C ILE A 24 5.98 -1.37 -1.87
N PHE A 25 5.29 -1.69 -0.78
CA PHE A 25 4.53 -2.91 -0.59
C PHE A 25 3.03 -2.63 -0.59
N ALA A 26 2.25 -3.48 -1.26
CA ALA A 26 0.79 -3.50 -1.12
C ALA A 26 0.41 -4.29 0.14
N VAL A 27 -0.46 -3.75 0.99
CA VAL A 27 -0.96 -4.46 2.16
C VAL A 27 -1.92 -5.57 1.71
N VAL A 28 -1.77 -6.78 2.26
CA VAL A 28 -2.60 -7.95 1.89
C VAL A 28 -3.30 -8.59 3.10
N SER A 29 -3.06 -8.08 4.31
CA SER A 29 -3.61 -8.64 5.54
C SER A 29 -4.31 -7.59 6.39
N TYR A 30 -5.39 -7.99 7.05
CA TYR A 30 -6.10 -7.18 8.05
C TYR A 30 -5.55 -7.33 9.47
N GLN A 31 -4.63 -8.29 9.68
CA GLN A 31 -4.16 -8.69 10.99
C GLN A 31 -2.64 -8.55 11.09
N PRO A 32 -2.12 -8.05 12.23
CA PRO A 32 -0.69 -7.99 12.46
C PRO A 32 -0.08 -9.40 12.54
N GLN A 33 1.15 -9.53 12.05
CA GLN A 33 1.98 -10.73 12.15
C GLN A 33 3.22 -10.39 12.99
N ASP A 34 3.14 -10.56 14.31
CA ASP A 34 4.24 -10.21 15.24
C ASP A 34 4.74 -8.76 15.06
N LYS A 35 3.81 -7.79 15.16
CA LYS A 35 4.04 -6.34 14.94
C LYS A 35 4.53 -5.97 13.54
N LYS A 36 4.34 -6.86 12.56
CA LYS A 36 4.57 -6.60 11.14
C LYS A 36 3.25 -6.51 10.39
N VAL A 37 3.28 -5.76 9.30
CA VAL A 37 2.19 -5.67 8.34
C VAL A 37 2.42 -6.73 7.28
N GLY A 38 1.49 -7.68 7.13
CA GLY A 38 1.53 -8.64 6.03
C GLY A 38 1.21 -7.93 4.72
N CYS A 39 2.14 -7.97 3.78
CA CYS A 39 2.12 -7.18 2.57
C CYS A 39 2.78 -7.93 1.40
N PHE A 40 2.94 -7.27 0.27
CA PHE A 40 3.63 -7.84 -0.89
C PHE A 40 4.38 -6.74 -1.65
N LEU A 41 5.68 -6.91 -1.91
CA LEU A 41 6.48 -5.93 -2.65
C LEU A 41 5.92 -5.75 -4.05
N ARG A 42 5.65 -4.49 -4.43
CA ARG A 42 5.08 -4.15 -5.74
C ARG A 42 5.96 -3.22 -6.54
N TYR A 43 6.69 -2.33 -5.87
CA TYR A 43 7.54 -1.38 -6.54
C TYR A 43 8.87 -1.18 -5.84
N ILE A 44 9.90 -0.96 -6.64
CA ILE A 44 11.28 -0.72 -6.21
C ILE A 44 11.76 0.62 -6.79
N PRO A 45 12.66 1.36 -6.11
CA PRO A 45 13.20 2.59 -6.63
C PRO A 45 14.00 2.34 -7.93
N ASP A 46 13.83 3.22 -8.92
CA ASP A 46 14.49 3.15 -10.23
C ASP A 46 15.16 4.51 -10.59
N GLY A 47 15.76 5.15 -9.58
CA GLY A 47 16.45 6.44 -9.70
C GLY A 47 15.51 7.66 -9.71
N GLN A 48 14.59 7.74 -10.68
CA GLN A 48 13.67 8.90 -10.83
C GLN A 48 12.23 8.62 -10.35
N GLY A 49 11.94 7.41 -9.91
CA GLY A 49 10.62 6.99 -9.47
C GLY A 49 10.63 5.53 -9.05
N TRP A 50 9.55 4.82 -9.36
CA TRP A 50 9.42 3.42 -9.00
C TRP A 50 9.10 2.54 -10.19
N LYS A 51 9.75 1.37 -10.23
CA LYS A 51 9.47 0.32 -11.21
C LYS A 51 8.62 -0.77 -10.56
N LYS A 52 7.57 -1.18 -11.25
CA LYS A 52 6.74 -2.32 -10.84
C LYS A 52 7.52 -3.62 -11.01
N VAL A 53 7.48 -4.48 -10.00
CA VAL A 53 8.07 -5.82 -10.02
C VAL A 53 6.99 -6.89 -9.98
N ASP A 54 7.26 -8.02 -10.63
CA ASP A 54 6.44 -9.23 -10.51
C ASP A 54 6.81 -10.06 -9.27
N THR A 55 6.14 -11.19 -9.09
CA THR A 55 6.33 -12.07 -7.94
C THR A 55 7.75 -12.63 -7.85
N GLU A 56 8.33 -13.04 -8.98
CA GLU A 56 9.66 -13.67 -8.99
C GLU A 56 10.73 -12.64 -8.68
N GLN A 57 10.66 -11.48 -9.34
CA GLN A 57 11.56 -10.35 -9.11
C GLN A 57 11.48 -9.86 -7.66
N ALA A 58 10.27 -9.78 -7.10
CA ALA A 58 10.07 -9.37 -5.72
C ALA A 58 10.75 -10.36 -4.74
N ASN A 59 10.49 -11.65 -4.88
CA ASN A 59 11.06 -12.68 -4.01
C ASN A 59 12.59 -12.69 -4.09
N GLN A 60 13.15 -12.69 -5.31
CA GLN A 60 14.60 -12.69 -5.53
C GLN A 60 15.28 -11.48 -4.89
N LEU A 61 14.70 -10.28 -5.05
CA LEU A 61 15.26 -9.07 -4.46
C LEU A 61 15.24 -9.13 -2.93
N LEU A 62 14.14 -9.56 -2.34
CA LEU A 62 14.04 -9.66 -0.87
C LEU A 62 14.97 -10.72 -0.32
N GLU A 63 15.11 -11.87 -0.97
CA GLU A 63 16.06 -12.93 -0.57
C GLU A 63 17.51 -12.44 -0.59
N GLN A 64 17.89 -11.67 -1.61
CA GLN A 64 19.27 -11.25 -1.82
C GLN A 64 19.66 -10.01 -1.04
N SER A 65 18.76 -9.03 -0.92
CA SER A 65 19.10 -7.68 -0.46
C SER A 65 18.34 -7.24 0.79
N PHE A 66 17.12 -7.74 1.02
CA PHE A 66 16.26 -7.31 2.13
C PHE A 66 15.57 -8.49 2.85
N PRO A 67 16.35 -9.46 3.37
CA PRO A 67 15.79 -10.68 3.94
C PRO A 67 14.97 -10.41 5.21
N ASN A 68 15.14 -9.25 5.84
CA ASN A 68 14.34 -8.78 6.98
C ASN A 68 12.84 -8.61 6.64
N TYR A 69 12.48 -8.45 5.37
CA TYR A 69 11.09 -8.37 4.93
C TYR A 69 10.48 -9.73 4.56
N LEU A 70 11.26 -10.81 4.61
CA LEU A 70 10.76 -12.17 4.50
C LEU A 70 10.38 -12.67 5.89
N TYR A 71 9.10 -12.91 6.10
CA TYR A 71 8.58 -13.42 7.36
C TYR A 71 8.09 -14.85 7.21
N ARG A 72 8.62 -15.73 8.06
CA ARG A 72 8.14 -17.10 8.22
C ARG A 72 7.22 -17.16 9.42
N SER A 73 5.94 -17.45 9.16
CA SER A 73 4.98 -17.58 10.26
C SER A 73 5.25 -18.83 11.07
N ARG A 74 5.06 -18.74 12.39
CA ARG A 74 5.08 -19.90 13.29
C ARG A 74 3.78 -20.71 13.23
N LYS A 75 2.72 -20.16 12.62
CA LYS A 75 1.37 -20.75 12.58
C LYS A 75 1.02 -21.40 11.24
N VAL A 76 1.70 -20.99 10.17
CA VAL A 76 1.52 -21.54 8.82
C VAL A 76 2.90 -21.77 8.22
N ASP A 77 3.09 -22.93 7.57
CA ASP A 77 4.36 -23.29 6.92
C ASP A 77 4.51 -22.57 5.57
N ALA A 78 4.48 -21.25 5.61
CA ALA A 78 4.61 -20.38 4.46
C ALA A 78 5.47 -19.15 4.81
N GLN A 79 6.31 -18.76 3.86
CA GLN A 79 7.04 -17.50 3.88
C GLN A 79 6.25 -16.46 3.10
N PHE A 80 6.09 -15.28 3.67
CA PHE A 80 5.42 -14.16 3.00
C PHE A 80 6.11 -12.84 3.35
N HIS A 81 5.80 -11.79 2.60
CA HIS A 81 6.41 -10.49 2.87
C HIS A 81 5.73 -9.84 4.07
N ALA A 82 6.53 -9.35 5.01
CA ALA A 82 6.02 -8.57 6.10
C ALA A 82 7.02 -7.48 6.51
N VAL A 83 6.52 -6.26 6.66
CA VAL A 83 7.32 -5.10 7.04
C VAL A 83 7.03 -4.76 8.50
N ALA A 84 8.07 -4.60 9.32
CA ALA A 84 7.91 -4.14 10.69
C ALA A 84 7.39 -2.69 10.70
N ILE A 85 6.47 -2.36 11.61
CA ILE A 85 5.90 -1.01 11.69
C ILE A 85 7.00 0.06 11.83
N THR A 86 8.11 -0.27 12.51
CA THR A 86 9.27 0.62 12.69
C THR A 86 10.05 0.91 11.42
N ASP A 87 9.88 0.12 10.37
CA ASP A 87 10.60 0.24 9.10
C ASP A 87 9.76 0.96 8.03
N ILE A 88 8.49 1.24 8.33
CA ILE A 88 7.59 1.98 7.47
C ILE A 88 7.92 3.48 7.58
N ALA A 89 8.33 4.08 6.46
CA ALA A 89 8.54 5.51 6.34
C ALA A 89 7.24 6.24 6.00
N THR A 90 6.44 5.68 5.08
CA THR A 90 5.18 6.29 4.62
C THR A 90 4.07 5.25 4.55
N HIS A 91 2.86 5.62 5.01
CA HIS A 91 1.64 4.82 4.86
C HIS A 91 0.69 5.51 3.90
N HIS A 92 0.58 4.98 2.69
CA HIS A 92 -0.25 5.50 1.62
C HIS A 92 -1.67 4.93 1.73
N GLN A 93 -2.61 5.79 2.12
CA GLN A 93 -4.03 5.43 2.32
C GLN A 93 -4.89 6.01 1.19
N PRO A 94 -5.63 5.17 0.43
CA PRO A 94 -6.40 5.65 -0.71
C PRO A 94 -7.50 6.63 -0.30
N GLU A 95 -8.12 6.46 0.87
CA GLU A 95 -9.17 7.37 1.37
C GLU A 95 -8.62 8.77 1.65
N GLN A 96 -7.44 8.85 2.29
CA GLN A 96 -6.78 10.12 2.55
C GLN A 96 -6.37 10.83 1.25
N ARG A 97 -5.82 10.07 0.29
CA ARG A 97 -5.43 10.64 -1.00
C ARG A 97 -6.63 11.13 -1.80
N LEU A 98 -7.74 10.38 -1.81
CA LEU A 98 -8.97 10.79 -2.47
C LEU A 98 -9.53 12.09 -1.89
N GLN A 99 -9.58 12.22 -0.55
CA GLN A 99 -10.04 13.45 0.11
C GLN A 99 -9.21 14.67 -0.27
N GLN A 100 -7.88 14.52 -0.37
CA GLN A 100 -7.00 15.58 -0.84
C GLN A 100 -7.28 15.96 -2.29
N LEU A 101 -7.44 14.97 -3.17
CA LEU A 101 -7.70 15.18 -4.59
C LEU A 101 -9.04 15.90 -4.85
N LEU A 102 -10.08 15.58 -4.07
CA LEU A 102 -11.36 16.28 -4.13
C LEU A 102 -11.27 17.78 -3.83
N GLN A 103 -10.22 18.21 -3.12
CA GLN A 103 -9.99 19.61 -2.73
C GLN A 103 -8.98 20.34 -3.61
N GLN A 104 -8.41 19.67 -4.62
CA GLN A 104 -7.31 20.18 -5.44
C GLN A 104 -7.67 20.22 -6.92
N THR A 105 -6.97 21.05 -7.68
CA THR A 105 -7.02 20.98 -9.14
C THR A 105 -6.11 19.85 -9.62
N PRO A 106 -6.54 19.03 -10.60
CA PRO A 106 -5.71 17.96 -11.15
C PRO A 106 -4.37 18.46 -11.70
N ASN A 107 -3.28 17.88 -11.24
CA ASN A 107 -1.92 18.26 -11.64
C ASN A 107 -1.39 17.40 -12.80
N ASP A 108 -1.97 16.22 -13.03
CA ASP A 108 -1.58 15.32 -14.12
C ASP A 108 -2.78 14.67 -14.83
N ASP A 109 -2.50 13.86 -15.86
CA ASP A 109 -3.54 13.18 -16.64
C ASP A 109 -4.28 12.08 -15.89
N ILE A 110 -3.65 11.47 -14.88
CA ILE A 110 -4.26 10.43 -14.05
C ILE A 110 -5.29 11.09 -13.12
N GLU A 111 -4.91 12.17 -12.45
CA GLU A 111 -5.80 12.98 -11.63
C GLU A 111 -6.94 13.57 -12.48
N ARG A 112 -6.65 14.08 -13.68
CA ARG A 112 -7.70 14.57 -14.59
C ARG A 112 -8.72 13.49 -14.94
N LYS A 113 -8.26 12.25 -15.19
CA LYS A 113 -9.14 11.10 -15.44
C LYS A 113 -9.95 10.73 -14.19
N LEU A 114 -9.32 10.75 -13.01
CA LEU A 114 -10.02 10.51 -11.76
C LEU A 114 -11.14 11.54 -11.55
N HIS A 115 -10.85 12.84 -11.67
CA HIS A 115 -11.87 13.89 -11.50
C HIS A 115 -13.05 13.75 -12.46
N LYS A 116 -12.83 13.26 -13.68
CA LYS A 116 -13.91 12.95 -14.63
C LYS A 116 -14.71 11.70 -14.21
N LEU A 117 -14.04 10.71 -13.60
CA LEU A 117 -14.65 9.45 -13.20
C LEU A 117 -15.49 9.58 -11.92
N LEU A 118 -15.08 10.41 -10.96
CA LEU A 118 -15.78 10.59 -9.68
C LEU A 118 -17.29 10.91 -9.80
N PRO A 119 -17.74 11.90 -10.61
CA PRO A 119 -19.17 12.17 -10.76
C PRO A 119 -19.94 11.01 -11.40
N ILE A 120 -19.30 10.24 -12.30
CA ILE A 120 -19.89 9.04 -12.90
C ILE A 120 -20.09 7.97 -11.81
N LEU A 121 -19.07 7.72 -10.98
CA LEU A 121 -19.17 6.76 -9.87
C LEU A 121 -20.29 7.15 -8.88
N ASN A 122 -20.38 8.44 -8.52
CA ASN A 122 -21.47 8.95 -7.66
C ASN A 122 -22.85 8.71 -8.29
N GLN A 123 -23.00 8.92 -9.61
CA GLN A 123 -24.25 8.68 -10.32
C GLN A 123 -24.71 7.21 -10.22
N PHE A 124 -23.77 6.27 -10.13
CA PHE A 124 -24.06 4.84 -9.96
C PHE A 124 -24.06 4.37 -8.49
N GLY A 125 -24.09 5.30 -7.54
CA GLY A 125 -24.25 4.99 -6.11
C GLY A 125 -22.95 4.64 -5.38
N VAL A 126 -21.79 4.83 -6.00
CA VAL A 126 -20.49 4.69 -5.31
C VAL A 126 -20.16 6.01 -4.64
N SER A 127 -20.28 6.06 -3.31
CA SER A 127 -19.95 7.27 -2.53
C SER A 127 -18.48 7.61 -2.66
N THR A 128 -18.19 8.81 -3.17
CA THR A 128 -16.83 9.39 -3.20
C THR A 128 -16.61 10.39 -2.06
N GLU A 129 -17.68 10.82 -1.40
CA GLU A 129 -17.67 11.55 -0.13
C GLU A 129 -17.59 10.54 1.02
N THR A 130 -16.69 10.79 1.99
CA THR A 130 -16.51 9.92 3.17
C THR A 130 -16.90 10.64 4.45
#